data_AF-A0A652YWZ1-F1
#
_entry.id   AF-A0A652YWZ1-F1
#
_cell.length_a   1.000
_cell.length_b   1.000
_cell.length_c   1.000
_cell.angle_alpha   90.00
_cell.angle_beta   90.00
_cell.angle_gamma   90.00
#
_symmetry.space_group_name_H-M   'P 1'
#
loop_
_entity.id
_entity.type
_entity.pdbx_description
1 polymer ?
#
loop_
_entity_poly.entity_id
_entity_poly.type
_entity_poly.pdbx_seq_one_letter_code
_entity_poly.pdbx_strand_id
1 'polypeptide(L)' 'MNSTTVGLLVGLLLALAGILGGFSGFLFAVLLGAAGMAIGAHRDGHLDLGAILRSRGRG' A
#
# COMPACT_ATOMS: atom_id res chain seq x y z
N MET A 1 7.99 -2.60 -13.15
CA MET A 1 7.73 -1.16 -13.39
C MET A 1 9.00 -0.39 -13.06
N ASN A 2 9.42 0.59 -13.87
CA ASN A 2 10.66 1.34 -13.61
C ASN A 2 10.41 2.47 -12.58
N SER A 3 11.41 2.80 -11.77
CA SER A 3 11.29 3.78 -10.67
C SER A 3 10.77 5.15 -11.14
N THR A 4 11.07 5.54 -12.37
CA THR A 4 10.55 6.77 -13.01
C THR A 4 9.03 6.75 -13.13
N THR A 5 8.45 5.63 -13.59
CA THR A 5 6.99 5.49 -13.74
C THR A 5 6.30 5.45 -12.39
N VAL A 6 6.92 4.78 -11.41
CA VAL A 6 6.41 4.75 -10.03
C VAL A 6 6.41 6.15 -9.42
N GLY A 7 7.51 6.89 -9.57
CA GLY A 7 7.60 8.28 -9.10
C GLY A 7 6.57 9.21 -9.73
N LEU A 8 6.32 9.08 -11.04
CA LEU A 8 5.31 9.85 -11.76
C LEU A 8 3.91 9.57 -11.20
N LEU A 9 3.54 8.29 -11.04
CA LEU A 9 2.25 7.91 -10.49
C LEU A 9 2.07 8.39 -9.05
N VAL A 10 3.08 8.24 -8.20
CA VAL A 10 3.05 8.72 -6.81
C VAL A 10 2.84 10.24 -6.77
N GLY A 11 3.58 11.00 -7.58
CA GLY A 11 3.45 12.46 -7.65
C GLY A 11 2.07 12.93 -8.12
N LEU A 12 1.52 12.29 -9.16
CA LEU A 12 0.19 12.61 -9.69
C LEU A 12 -0.91 12.36 -8.65
N LEU A 13 -0.85 11.22 -7.96
CA LEU A 13 -1.80 10.87 -6.90
C LEU A 13 -1.70 11.84 -5.71
N LEU A 14 -0.49 12.27 -5.36
CA LEU A 14 -0.28 13.25 -4.28
C LEU A 14 -0.88 14.62 -4.62
N ALA A 15 -0.70 15.07 -5.87
CA ALA A 15 -1.28 16.32 -6.35
C ALA A 15 -2.81 16.27 -6.32
N LEU A 16 -3.42 15.17 -6.79
CA LEU A 16 -4.87 14.97 -6.72
C LEU A 16 -5.39 14.96 -5.28
N ALA A 17 -4.68 14.29 -4.36
CA ALA A 17 -5.03 14.28 -2.95
C ALA A 17 -5.02 15.70 -2.33
N GLY A 18 -4.03 16.52 -2.71
CA GLY A 18 -3.94 17.91 -2.31
C GLY A 18 -5.06 18.79 -2.89
N ILE A 19 -5.41 18.62 -4.18
CA ILE A 19 -6.46 19.41 -4.85
C ILE A 19 -7.85 19.06 -4.31
N LEU A 20 -8.15 17.76 -4.15
CA LEU A 20 -9.50 17.31 -3.77
C LEU A 20 -9.80 17.50 -2.27
N GLY A 21 -8.79 17.58 -1.41
CA GLY A 21 -9.04 17.59 0.04
C GLY A 21 -7.99 18.28 0.91
N GLY A 22 -7.01 19.00 0.34
CA GLY A 22 -5.93 19.62 1.11
C GLY A 22 -5.14 18.61 1.95
N PHE A 23 -4.76 18.99 3.17
CA PHE A 23 -4.02 18.11 4.10
C PHE A 23 -4.80 16.84 4.47
N SER A 24 -6.12 16.96 4.66
CA SER A 24 -7.00 15.79 4.91
C SER A 24 -7.03 14.83 3.73
N GLY A 25 -7.02 15.35 2.49
CA GLY A 25 -6.97 14.54 1.28
C GLY A 25 -5.67 13.76 1.15
N PHE A 26 -4.53 14.39 1.45
CA PHE A 26 -3.22 13.72 1.54
C PHE A 26 -3.24 12.59 2.57
N LEU A 27 -3.76 12.84 3.78
CA LEU A 27 -3.84 11.83 4.83
C LEU A 27 -4.71 10.64 4.41
N PHE A 28 -5.83 10.91 3.76
CA PHE A 28 -6.72 9.86 3.23
C PHE A 28 -6.06 9.04 2.12
N ALA A 29 -5.29 9.69 1.23
CA ALA A 29 -4.54 9.02 0.17
C ALA A 29 -3.44 8.10 0.72
N VAL A 30 -2.71 8.54 1.74
CA VAL A 30 -1.72 7.70 2.44
C VAL A 30 -2.40 6.50 3.10
N LEU A 31 -3.53 6.73 3.79
CA LEU A 31 -4.29 5.67 4.47
C LEU A 31 -4.79 4.62 3.47
N LEU A 32 -5.38 5.06 2.35
CA LEU A 32 -5.91 4.18 1.32
C LEU A 32 -4.78 3.45 0.55
N GLY A 33 -3.68 4.15 0.27
CA GLY A 33 -2.48 3.56 -0.35
C GLY A 33 -1.84 2.49 0.54
N ALA A 34 -1.73 2.75 1.84
CA ALA A 34 -1.23 1.78 2.82
C ALA A 34 -2.17 0.57 2.94
N ALA A 35 -3.49 0.79 2.96
CA ALA A 35 -4.48 -0.29 2.96
C ALA A 35 -4.40 -1.14 1.69
N GLY A 36 -4.31 -0.51 0.52
CA GLY A 36 -4.14 -1.19 -0.77
C GLY A 36 -2.84 -1.99 -0.84
N MET A 37 -1.73 -1.43 -0.33
CA MET A 37 -0.45 -2.13 -0.21
C MET A 37 -0.55 -3.34 0.73
N ALA A 38 -1.19 -3.20 1.88
CA ALA A 38 -1.37 -4.29 2.83
C ALA A 38 -2.21 -5.44 2.23
N ILE A 39 -3.31 -5.10 1.54
CA ILE A 39 -4.17 -6.08 0.87
C ILE A 39 -3.44 -6.75 -0.30
N GLY A 40 -2.71 -5.98 -1.11
CA GLY A 40 -1.89 -6.50 -2.20
C GLY A 40 -0.80 -7.44 -1.72
N ALA A 41 -0.03 -7.02 -0.71
CA ALA A 41 1.02 -7.84 -0.09
C ALA A 41 0.49 -9.13 0.53
N HIS A 42 -0.76 -9.12 1.03
CA HIS A 42 -1.43 -10.33 1.51
C HIS A 42 -1.80 -11.29 0.36
N ARG A 43 -2.28 -10.75 -0.78
CA ARG A 43 -2.65 -11.56 -1.96
C ARG A 43 -1.46 -12.10 -2.74
N ASP A 44 -0.38 -11.32 -2.80
CA ASP A 44 0.84 -11.69 -3.54
C ASP A 44 1.65 -12.79 -2.84
N GLY A 45 1.23 -13.26 -1.65
CA GLY A 45 1.91 -14.33 -0.90
C GLY A 45 3.22 -13.90 -0.25
N HIS A 46 3.62 -12.61 -0.35
CA HIS A 46 4.76 -12.05 0.36
C HIS A 46 4.52 -11.97 1.88
N LEU A 47 3.28 -11.74 2.30
CA LEU A 47 2.79 -12.00 3.65
C LEU A 47 2.08 -13.35 3.65
N ASP A 48 2.86 -14.43 3.60
CA ASP A 48 2.34 -15.78 3.81
C ASP A 48 1.97 -15.96 5.29
N LEU A 49 0.79 -15.44 5.65
CA LEU A 49 0.16 -15.69 6.94
C LEU A 49 -0.03 -17.20 7.19
N GLY A 50 -0.05 -18.03 6.13
CA GLY A 50 -0.03 -19.49 6.21
C GLY A 50 1.31 -20.05 6.71
N ALA A 51 2.44 -19.47 6.31
CA ALA A 51 3.77 -19.84 6.84
C ALA A 51 3.93 -19.45 8.31
N ILE A 52 3.44 -18.27 8.71
CA ILE A 52 3.47 -17.81 10.11
C ILE A 52 2.55 -18.66 10.99
N LEU A 53 1.37 -19.06 10.48
CA LEU A 53 0.43 -19.92 11.20
C LEU A 53 0.93 -21.38 11.30
N ARG A 54 1.62 -21.90 10.28
CA ARG A 54 2.20 -23.26 10.28
C ARG A 54 3.42 -23.38 11.19
N SER A 55 4.20 -22.31 11.38
CA SER A 55 5.34 -22.30 12.30
C SER A 55 4.94 -22.41 13.77
N ARG A 56 3.68 -22.10 14.13
CA ARG A 56 3.17 -22.19 15.51
C ARG A 56 2.59 -23.57 15.86
N GLY A 57 2.55 -24.52 14.92
CA GLY A 57 1.91 -25.83 15.07
C GLY A 57 2.86 -27.02 15.28
N ARG A 58 4.14 -26.80 15.54
CA ARG A 58 5.11 -27.88 15.85
C ARG A 58 5.94 -27.51 17.08
N GLY A 59 5.33 -27.67 18.25
CA GLY A 59 5.99 -27.88 19.53
C GLY A 59 5.47 -29.18 20.11
#